data_AF-A0A3A8P0J0-F1
#
_entry.id   AF-A0A3A8P0J0-F1
#
_cell.length_a   1.000
_cell.length_b   1.000
_cell.length_c   1.000
_cell.angle_alpha   90.00
_cell.angle_beta   90.00
_cell.angle_gamma   90.00
#
_symmetry.space_group_name_H-M   'P 1'
#
loop_
_entity.id
_entity.type
_entity.pdbx_description
1 polymer ?
#
loop_
_entity_poly.entity_id
_entity_poly.type
_entity_poly.pdbx_seq_one_letter_code
_entity_poly.pdbx_strand_id
1 'polypeptide(L)' 'MVGCGVDAAIDCNSICDRYASCYDNDYDTSACESRCRDNANDDEDYERKADMCDACLTDRACTSATFACATDCATIVP' A
#
# COMPACT_ATOMS: atom_id res chain seq x y z
N MET A 1 26.90 0.32 4.48
CA MET A 1 25.78 -0.46 5.04
C MET A 1 24.51 0.09 4.43
N VAL A 2 23.92 -0.61 3.46
CA VAL A 2 22.55 -0.36 3.00
C VAL A 2 21.82 -1.66 3.28
N GLY A 3 21.17 -1.70 4.45
CA GLY A 3 20.28 -2.78 4.81
C GLY A 3 19.00 -2.64 4.00
N CYS A 4 18.96 -3.23 2.81
CA CYS A 4 17.68 -3.75 2.31
C CYS A 4 17.43 -5.05 3.05
N GLY A 5 16.75 -4.95 4.19
CA GLY A 5 16.03 -6.07 4.76
C GLY A 5 14.89 -6.42 3.81
N VAL A 6 15.20 -7.23 2.81
CA VAL A 6 14.20 -8.07 2.17
C VAL A 6 13.86 -9.09 3.22
N ASP A 7 12.67 -9.00 3.82
CA ASP A 7 11.93 -10.08 4.50
C ASP A 7 10.81 -9.41 5.35
N ALA A 8 9.63 -9.23 4.75
CA ALA A 8 8.35 -8.86 5.40
C ALA A 8 8.21 -7.45 6.05
N ALA A 9 9.02 -6.46 5.68
CA ALA A 9 8.62 -5.08 5.93
C ALA A 9 7.59 -4.71 4.86
N ILE A 10 6.33 -4.52 5.25
CA ILE A 10 5.27 -4.06 4.36
C ILE A 10 5.81 -2.99 3.42
N ASP A 11 5.72 -3.24 2.11
CA ASP A 11 6.16 -2.34 1.05
C ASP A 11 5.16 -1.17 0.90
N CYS A 12 4.95 -0.44 2.00
CA CYS A 12 4.12 0.74 2.08
C CYS A 12 4.48 1.71 0.95
N ASN A 13 5.77 1.90 0.68
CA ASN A 13 6.23 2.77 -0.38
C ASN A 13 5.71 2.31 -1.76
N SER A 14 5.84 1.02 -2.09
CA SER A 14 5.34 0.46 -3.36
C SER A 14 3.82 0.58 -3.50
N ILE A 15 3.07 0.28 -2.43
CA ILE A 15 1.60 0.39 -2.41
C ILE A 15 1.16 1.84 -2.60
N CYS A 16 1.74 2.76 -1.83
CA CYS A 16 1.43 4.19 -1.89
C CYS A 16 1.77 4.78 -3.26
N ASP A 17 2.93 4.42 -3.83
CA ASP A 17 3.38 4.92 -5.13
C ASP A 17 2.49 4.40 -6.27
N ARG A 18 2.12 3.12 -6.22
CA ARG A 18 1.12 2.54 -7.14
C ARG A 18 -0.23 3.19 -6.99
N TYR A 19 -0.70 3.38 -5.75
CA TYR A 19 -1.97 4.04 -5.51
C TYR A 19 -1.96 5.47 -6.07
N ALA A 20 -0.88 6.23 -5.87
CA ALA A 20 -0.72 7.55 -6.47
C ALA A 20 -0.72 7.50 -8.00
N SER A 21 0.07 6.60 -8.59
CA SER A 21 0.13 6.45 -10.04
C SER A 21 -1.25 6.12 -10.65
N CYS A 22 -2.10 5.42 -9.90
CA CYS A 22 -3.35 4.85 -10.34
C CYS A 22 -4.62 5.65 -10.03
N TYR A 23 -4.69 6.27 -8.85
CA TYR A 23 -5.83 7.05 -8.37
C TYR A 23 -5.59 8.54 -8.54
N ASP A 24 -4.47 9.04 -8.02
CA ASP A 24 -4.19 10.47 -7.97
C ASP A 24 -2.67 10.70 -7.92
N ASN A 25 -2.09 11.23 -9.00
CA ASN A 25 -0.65 11.44 -9.09
C ASN A 25 -0.16 12.55 -8.14
N ASP A 26 -1.08 13.36 -7.60
CA ASP A 26 -0.82 14.37 -6.56
C ASP A 26 -1.00 13.78 -5.15
N TYR A 27 -1.34 12.48 -5.04
CA TYR A 27 -1.48 11.80 -3.76
C TYR A 27 -0.17 11.80 -2.97
N ASP A 28 -0.27 12.16 -1.70
CA ASP A 28 0.87 12.34 -0.83
C ASP A 28 1.39 10.98 -0.33
N THR A 29 2.24 10.35 -1.14
CA THR A 29 2.83 9.03 -0.86
C THR A 29 3.63 9.04 0.44
N SER A 30 4.18 10.20 0.84
CA SER A 30 4.94 10.35 2.08
C SER A 30 4.04 10.26 3.33
N ALA A 31 2.86 10.90 3.28
CA ALA A 31 1.85 10.79 4.33
C ALA A 31 1.27 9.36 4.41
N CYS A 32 1.07 8.74 3.24
CA CYS A 32 0.65 7.36 3.13
C CYS A 32 1.65 6.39 3.75
N GLU A 33 2.95 6.52 3.46
CA GLU A 33 3.99 5.64 3.98
C GLU A 33 4.12 5.75 5.50
N SER A 34 3.97 6.98 6.04
CA SER A 34 3.94 7.19 7.50
C SER A 34 2.76 6.48 8.15
N ARG A 35 1.54 6.71 7.63
CA ARG A 35 0.33 6.03 8.13
C ARG A 35 0.44 4.52 8.02
N CYS A 36 0.99 4.05 6.91
CA CYS A 36 1.11 2.64 6.66
C CYS A 36 2.05 1.96 7.64
N ARG A 37 3.17 2.62 8.00
CA ARG A 37 4.02 2.16 9.11
C ARG A 37 3.34 2.25 10.46
N ASP A 38 2.64 3.33 10.78
CA ASP A 38 1.92 3.45 12.06
C ASP A 38 0.88 2.32 12.22
N ASN A 39 0.04 2.10 11.20
CA ASN A 39 -0.96 1.03 11.22
C ASN A 39 -0.32 -0.37 11.20
N ALA A 40 0.80 -0.56 10.52
CA ALA A 40 1.56 -1.82 10.56
C ALA A 40 2.06 -2.17 11.96
N ASN A 41 2.33 -1.16 12.80
CA ASN A 41 2.74 -1.38 14.18
C ASN A 41 1.53 -1.58 15.13
N ASP A 42 0.34 -1.10 14.74
CA ASP A 42 -0.89 -1.18 15.56
C ASP A 42 -1.73 -2.44 15.26
N ASP A 43 -1.77 -2.88 14.00
CA ASP A 43 -2.54 -4.03 13.51
C ASP A 43 -1.59 -5.16 13.05
N GLU A 44 -1.61 -6.30 13.74
CA GLU A 44 -0.85 -7.51 13.35
C GLU A 44 -1.38 -8.15 12.05
N ASP A 45 -2.65 -7.95 11.70
CA ASP A 45 -3.23 -8.36 10.41
C ASP A 45 -2.92 -7.37 9.27
N TYR A 46 -2.27 -6.25 9.56
CA TYR A 46 -1.97 -5.21 8.58
C TYR A 46 -1.04 -5.72 7.46
N GLU A 47 -0.08 -6.57 7.80
CA GLU A 47 0.80 -7.22 6.81
C GLU A 47 -0.02 -7.93 5.73
N ARG A 48 -1.01 -8.73 6.11
CA ARG A 48 -1.86 -9.44 5.12
C ARG A 48 -2.72 -8.50 4.30
N LYS A 49 -3.28 -7.46 4.93
CA LYS A 49 -4.12 -6.46 4.24
C LYS A 49 -3.28 -5.71 3.20
N ALA A 50 -2.06 -5.33 3.56
CA ALA A 50 -1.12 -4.65 2.67
C ALA A 50 -0.66 -5.55 1.52
N ASP A 51 -0.37 -6.83 1.79
CA ASP A 51 0.00 -7.81 0.77
C ASP A 51 -1.15 -8.04 -0.23
N MET A 52 -2.39 -8.18 0.25
CA MET A 52 -3.57 -8.24 -0.61
C MET A 52 -3.75 -6.97 -1.44
N CYS A 53 -3.51 -5.81 -0.84
CA CYS A 53 -3.57 -4.53 -1.53
C CYS A 53 -2.52 -4.44 -2.65
N ASP A 54 -1.26 -4.76 -2.38
CA ASP A 54 -0.19 -4.76 -3.38
C ASP A 54 -0.46 -5.76 -4.50
N ALA A 55 -0.89 -6.98 -4.15
CA ALA A 55 -1.28 -7.99 -5.14
C ALA A 55 -2.44 -7.49 -6.02
N CYS A 56 -3.44 -6.83 -5.42
CA CYS A 56 -4.57 -6.29 -6.16
C CYS A 56 -4.17 -5.15 -7.10
N LEU A 57 -3.28 -4.25 -6.66
CA LEU A 57 -2.74 -3.16 -7.48
C LEU A 57 -1.79 -3.67 -8.58
N THR A 58 -1.04 -4.74 -8.32
CA THR A 58 -0.11 -5.36 -9.28
C THR A 58 -0.82 -6.10 -10.40
N ASP A 59 -1.77 -6.97 -10.06
CA ASP A 59 -2.41 -7.88 -11.02
C ASP A 59 -3.49 -7.15 -11.84
N ARG A 60 -4.05 -6.07 -11.28
CA ARG A 60 -5.27 -5.46 -11.74
C ARG A 60 -5.03 -3.98 -12.00
N ALA A 61 -4.48 -3.70 -13.18
CA ALA A 61 -4.09 -2.40 -13.69
C ALA A 61 -5.20 -1.32 -13.58
N CYS A 62 -5.34 -0.74 -12.38
CA CYS A 62 -5.70 0.63 -12.04
C CYS A 62 -6.87 1.37 -12.71
N THR A 63 -7.63 0.72 -13.58
CA THR A 63 -8.70 1.33 -14.38
C THR A 63 -10.07 0.72 -14.13
N SER A 64 -10.15 -0.56 -13.74
CA SER A 64 -11.44 -1.24 -13.47
C SER A 64 -11.50 -1.96 -12.13
N ALA A 65 -10.36 -2.29 -11.54
CA ALA A 65 -10.26 -2.98 -10.26
C ALA A 65 -9.89 -2.07 -9.10
N THR A 66 -9.54 -0.82 -9.38
CA THR A 66 -9.12 0.18 -8.39
C THR A 66 -10.20 0.41 -7.35
N PHE A 67 -11.49 0.33 -7.65
CA PHE A 67 -12.55 0.42 -6.62
C PHE A 67 -12.63 -0.81 -5.70
N ALA A 68 -12.37 -2.01 -6.24
CA ALA A 68 -12.33 -3.23 -5.44
C ALA A 68 -11.08 -3.23 -4.56
N CYS A 69 -9.91 -2.99 -5.17
CA CYS A 69 -8.65 -2.86 -4.46
C CYS A 69 -8.67 -1.67 -3.50
N ALA A 70 -9.29 -0.54 -3.82
CA ALA A 70 -9.41 0.59 -2.91
C ALA A 70 -10.21 0.23 -1.66
N THR A 71 -11.11 -0.75 -1.70
CA THR A 71 -11.82 -1.18 -0.48
C THR A 71 -10.90 -2.03 0.40
N ASP A 72 -10.13 -2.94 -0.20
CA ASP A 72 -9.12 -3.74 0.52
C ASP A 72 -7.92 -2.90 0.98
N CYS A 73 -7.57 -1.88 0.20
CA CYS A 73 -6.54 -0.90 0.48
C CYS A 73 -7.05 0.26 1.34
N ALA A 74 -8.35 0.51 1.51
CA ALA A 74 -8.88 1.66 2.28
C ALA A 74 -8.50 1.58 3.77
N THR A 75 -8.16 0.40 4.25
CA THR A 75 -7.60 0.22 5.60
C THR A 75 -6.09 0.49 5.67
N ILE A 76 -5.43 0.62 4.52
CA ILE A 76 -3.98 0.87 4.33
C ILE A 76 -3.74 2.35 3.96
N VAL A 77 -4.47 2.83 2.95
CA VAL A 77 -4.46 4.20 2.42
C VAL A 77 -5.74 4.94 2.83
N PRO A 78 -5.65 6.20 3.31
CA PRO A 78 -6.81 7.04 3.60
C PRO A 78 -7.69 7.37 2.37
#